data_AF-A0A7S2MPC3-F1
#
_entry.id   AF-A0A7S2MPC3-F1
#
_cell.length_a   1.000
_cell.length_b   1.000
_cell.length_c   1.000
_cell.angle_alpha   90.00
_cell.angle_beta   90.00
_cell.angle_gamma   90.00
#
_symmetry.space_group_name_H-M   'P 1'
#
loop_
_entity.id
_entity.type
_entity.pdbx_description
1 polymer ?
#
loop_
_entity_poly.entity_id
_entity_poly.type
_entity_poly.pdbx_seq_one_letter_code
_entity_poly.pdbx_strand_id
1 'polypeptide(L)'
;EVLRRKVLVGMYDDVMGALRLFQSHFHWVDGGNEANSIDNDPMMTQCVEKLTQEGMKKEERFKDPPVEEGSAVWDLFMEQNQYDMDLYLYARALNQYQVGKIMERNRILEGAIGLFKDGGEMMNGGVDIDGKWDGGWFLKGEWKGRV
;
A
#
# COMPACT_ATOMS: atom_id res chain seq x y z
N GLU A 1 15.26 -13.47 -10.88
CA GLU A 1 14.11 -13.32 -11.80
C GLU A 1 12.74 -13.29 -11.11
N VAL A 2 12.55 -14.06 -10.02
CA VAL A 2 11.24 -14.21 -9.34
C VAL A 2 10.66 -12.91 -8.79
N LEU A 3 11.45 -12.06 -8.14
CA LEU A 3 10.93 -10.82 -7.53
C LEU A 3 10.50 -9.76 -8.55
N ARG A 4 11.14 -9.69 -9.73
CA ARG A 4 10.78 -8.74 -10.80
C ARG A 4 9.37 -8.94 -11.33
N ARG A 5 8.83 -10.14 -11.19
CA ARG A 5 7.50 -10.52 -11.66
C ARG A 5 6.43 -10.41 -10.56
N LYS A 6 6.82 -10.03 -9.33
CA LYS A 6 5.88 -9.81 -8.24
C LYS A 6 5.27 -8.41 -8.37
N VAL A 7 3.96 -8.33 -8.14
CA VAL A 7 3.19 -7.08 -8.21
C VAL A 7 3.66 -6.11 -7.13
N LEU A 8 3.86 -6.62 -5.92
CA LEU A 8 4.38 -5.87 -4.78
C LEU A 8 5.38 -6.73 -3.98
N VAL A 9 6.36 -6.06 -3.39
CA VAL A 9 7.30 -6.64 -2.44
C VAL A 9 7.22 -5.82 -1.15
N GLY A 10 6.94 -6.49 -0.02
CA GLY A 10 6.91 -5.91 1.31
C GLY A 10 8.13 -6.33 2.13
N MET A 11 8.52 -5.49 3.08
CA MET A 11 9.67 -5.71 3.95
C MET A 11 9.20 -6.18 5.34
N TYR A 12 9.86 -7.20 5.89
CA TYR A 12 9.46 -7.75 7.20
C TYR A 12 9.84 -6.83 8.36
N ASP A 13 10.92 -6.06 8.21
CA ASP A 13 11.34 -5.00 9.12
C ASP A 13 10.36 -3.81 9.17
N ASP A 14 9.46 -3.69 8.19
CA ASP A 14 8.41 -2.68 8.13
C ASP A 14 7.08 -3.29 7.65
N VAL A 15 6.47 -4.14 8.48
CA VAL A 15 5.21 -4.80 8.13
C VAL A 15 4.04 -3.84 8.03
N MET A 16 4.02 -2.78 8.85
CA MET A 16 2.98 -1.76 8.74
C MET A 16 3.09 -1.01 7.41
N GLY A 17 4.30 -0.61 7.00
CA GLY A 17 4.53 -0.01 5.69
C GLY A 17 4.20 -0.97 4.54
N ALA A 18 4.53 -2.25 4.67
CA ALA A 18 4.13 -3.26 3.70
C ALA A 18 2.59 -3.35 3.56
N LEU A 19 1.85 -3.42 4.67
CA LEU A 19 0.38 -3.51 4.64
C LEU A 19 -0.25 -2.25 4.04
N ARG A 20 0.28 -1.06 4.37
CA ARG A 20 -0.14 0.20 3.72
C ARG A 20 0.12 0.19 2.23
N LEU A 21 1.26 -0.34 1.79
CA LEU A 21 1.60 -0.50 0.38
C LEU A 21 0.60 -1.41 -0.33
N PHE A 22 0.24 -2.54 0.29
CA PHE A 22 -0.79 -3.45 -0.22
C PHE A 22 -2.15 -2.78 -0.32
N GLN A 23 -2.59 -2.10 0.75
CA GLN A 23 -3.85 -1.37 0.78
C GLN A 23 -3.91 -0.29 -0.31
N SER A 24 -2.86 0.50 -0.45
CA SER A 24 -2.76 1.58 -1.44
C SER A 24 -2.78 1.06 -2.89
N HIS A 25 -2.16 -0.09 -3.13
CA HIS A 25 -2.09 -0.64 -4.48
C HIS A 25 -3.40 -1.30 -4.92
N PHE A 26 -4.01 -2.10 -4.05
CA PHE A 26 -5.22 -2.87 -4.35
C PHE A 26 -6.52 -2.15 -4.00
N HIS A 27 -6.44 -0.95 -3.41
CA HIS A 27 -7.60 -0.22 -2.86
C HIS A 27 -8.39 -1.09 -1.87
N TRP A 28 -7.66 -1.81 -1.02
CA TRP A 28 -8.26 -2.67 0.00
C TRP A 28 -8.77 -1.81 1.16
N VAL A 29 -9.97 -1.25 1.00
CA VAL A 29 -10.71 -0.50 2.02
C VAL A 29 -12.01 -1.22 2.33
N ASP A 30 -12.32 -1.39 3.61
CA ASP A 30 -13.53 -2.11 4.01
C ASP A 30 -14.78 -1.30 3.60
N GLY A 31 -15.66 -1.92 2.82
CA GLY A 31 -16.87 -1.29 2.28
C GLY A 31 -16.64 -0.19 1.23
N GLY A 32 -15.44 -0.06 0.65
CA GLY A 32 -15.15 0.96 -0.37
C GLY A 32 -15.01 2.38 0.17
N ASN A 33 -14.99 2.55 1.50
CA ASN A 33 -14.86 3.85 2.15
C ASN A 33 -13.42 4.06 2.64
N GLU A 34 -12.75 5.09 2.13
CA GLU A 34 -11.39 5.45 2.57
C GLU A 34 -11.31 5.82 4.05
N ALA A 35 -12.43 6.18 4.69
CA ALA A 35 -12.48 6.37 6.14
C ALA A 35 -12.13 5.10 6.92
N ASN A 36 -12.33 3.92 6.32
CA ASN A 36 -12.03 2.62 6.91
C ASN A 36 -10.62 2.11 6.54
N SER A 37 -9.72 3.02 6.11
CA SER A 37 -8.34 2.65 5.79
C SER A 37 -7.49 2.47 7.05
N ILE A 38 -6.32 1.83 6.94
CA ILE A 38 -5.40 1.66 8.08
C ILE A 38 -4.98 3.01 8.67
N ASP A 39 -4.93 4.05 7.84
CA ASP A 39 -4.49 5.40 8.25
C ASP A 39 -5.62 6.27 8.79
N ASN A 40 -6.88 5.96 8.44
CA ASN A 40 -8.04 6.79 8.78
C ASN A 40 -8.93 6.19 9.87
N ASP A 41 -8.84 4.87 10.12
CA ASP A 41 -9.59 4.19 11.18
C ASP A 41 -8.66 3.68 12.29
N PRO A 42 -8.65 4.33 13.47
CA PRO A 42 -7.85 3.91 14.62
C PRO A 42 -8.13 2.48 15.09
N MET A 43 -9.37 1.98 14.91
CA MET A 43 -9.73 0.60 15.26
C MET A 43 -9.04 -0.39 14.32
N MET A 44 -9.01 -0.09 13.03
CA MET A 44 -8.29 -0.91 12.03
C MET A 44 -6.79 -0.87 12.27
N THR A 45 -6.22 0.30 12.56
CA THR A 45 -4.80 0.42 12.93
C THR A 45 -4.47 -0.50 14.10
N GLN A 46 -5.23 -0.42 15.20
CA GLN A 46 -5.01 -1.24 16.39
C GLN A 46 -5.22 -2.74 16.13
N CYS A 47 -6.19 -3.11 15.29
CA CYS A 47 -6.43 -4.50 14.91
C CYS A 47 -5.23 -5.08 14.16
N VAL A 48 -4.74 -4.34 13.16
CA VAL A 48 -3.58 -4.73 12.35
C VAL A 48 -2.33 -4.80 13.22
N GLU A 49 -2.12 -3.81 14.09
CA GLU A 49 -0.99 -3.81 15.04
C GLU A 49 -1.03 -5.02 15.96
N LYS A 50 -2.18 -5.36 16.54
CA LYS A 50 -2.34 -6.54 17.39
C LYS A 50 -2.08 -7.82 16.61
N LEU A 51 -2.67 -7.98 15.43
CA LEU A 51 -2.47 -9.17 14.60
C LEU A 51 -1.00 -9.32 14.19
N THR A 52 -0.34 -8.20 13.89
CA THR A 52 1.09 -8.18 13.57
C THR A 52 1.90 -8.54 14.81
N GLN A 53 1.66 -7.93 15.96
CA GLN A 53 2.40 -8.20 17.20
C GLN A 53 2.19 -9.63 17.71
N GLU A 54 0.95 -10.14 17.71
CA GLU A 54 0.61 -11.50 18.13
C GLU A 54 1.17 -12.55 17.16
N GLY A 55 0.99 -12.31 15.86
CA GLY A 55 1.57 -13.12 14.79
C GLY A 55 3.10 -13.06 14.73
N MET A 56 3.71 -12.03 15.34
CA MET A 56 5.15 -11.82 15.45
C MET A 56 5.70 -12.01 16.85
N LYS A 57 4.97 -12.59 17.82
CA LYS A 57 5.54 -12.99 19.10
C LYS A 57 6.75 -13.90 18.83
N LYS A 58 7.90 -13.24 18.85
CA LYS A 58 9.21 -13.65 18.32
C LYS A 58 9.92 -14.52 19.35
N GLU A 59 9.55 -14.32 20.61
CA GLU A 59 10.16 -14.90 21.81
C GLU A 59 9.94 -16.42 21.92
N GLU A 60 8.92 -16.99 21.28
CA GLU A 60 8.72 -18.44 21.30
C GLU A 60 9.36 -19.18 20.11
N ARG A 61 9.66 -18.48 19.01
CA ARG A 61 10.11 -19.10 17.74
C ARG A 61 11.62 -19.17 17.56
N PHE A 62 12.38 -18.32 18.25
CA PHE A 62 13.84 -18.29 18.17
C PHE A 62 14.41 -18.47 19.58
N LYS A 63 14.59 -19.72 20.00
CA LYS A 63 15.18 -20.07 21.30
C LYS A 63 16.70 -19.94 21.32
N ASP A 64 17.31 -19.76 20.15
CA ASP A 64 18.75 -19.66 20.02
C ASP A 64 19.23 -18.26 20.41
N PRO A 65 20.38 -18.16 21.12
CA PRO A 65 20.98 -16.89 21.44
C PRO A 65 21.32 -16.12 20.14
N PRO A 66 21.21 -14.79 20.14
CA PRO A 66 21.58 -13.99 18.98
C PRO A 66 23.05 -14.23 18.64
N VAL A 67 23.34 -14.44 17.36
CA VAL A 67 24.71 -14.55 16.85
C VAL A 67 25.31 -13.13 16.79
N GLU A 68 26.46 -12.93 17.43
CA GLU A 68 27.15 -11.63 17.44
C GLU A 68 27.79 -11.33 16.08
N GLU A 69 27.57 -10.12 15.58
CA GLU A 69 28.16 -9.62 14.33
C GLU A 69 29.70 -9.62 14.44
N GLY A 70 30.37 -10.14 13.41
CA GLY A 70 31.84 -10.30 13.38
C GLY A 70 32.37 -11.51 14.14
N SER A 71 31.51 -12.36 14.71
CA SER A 71 31.92 -13.68 15.19
C SER A 71 32.19 -14.64 14.02
N ALA A 72 33.00 -15.68 14.25
CA ALA A 72 33.25 -16.69 13.22
C ALA A 72 31.97 -17.40 12.73
N VAL A 73 30.96 -17.53 13.61
CA VAL A 73 29.65 -18.09 13.25
C VAL A 73 28.85 -17.13 12.37
N TRP A 74 28.92 -15.82 12.65
CA TRP A 74 28.32 -14.79 11.82
C TRP A 74 28.91 -14.80 10.41
N ASP A 75 30.24 -14.84 10.30
CA ASP A 75 30.92 -14.81 9.01
C ASP A 75 30.53 -16.05 8.16
N LEU A 76 30.51 -17.24 8.77
CA LEU A 76 30.04 -18.46 8.10
C LEU A 76 28.57 -18.37 7.68
N PHE A 77 27.72 -17.79 8.53
CA PHE A 77 26.31 -17.57 8.19
C PHE A 77 26.16 -16.62 7.00
N MET A 78 26.92 -15.52 6.97
CA MET A 78 26.91 -14.56 5.88
C MET A 78 27.42 -15.17 4.57
N GLU A 79 28.52 -15.94 4.61
CA GLU A 79 29.06 -16.64 3.44
C GLU A 79 28.06 -17.64 2.85
N GLN A 80 27.37 -18.39 3.70
CA GLN A 80 26.35 -19.36 3.24
C GLN A 80 25.10 -18.70 2.66
N ASN A 81 24.77 -17.49 3.12
CA ASN A 81 23.56 -16.77 2.73
C ASN A 81 23.85 -15.60 1.77
N GLN A 82 25.02 -15.57 1.11
CA GLN A 82 25.39 -14.46 0.22
C GLN A 82 24.32 -14.15 -0.84
N TYR A 83 23.73 -15.18 -1.46
CA TYR A 83 22.67 -15.00 -2.45
C TYR A 83 21.39 -14.43 -1.84
N ASP A 84 21.05 -14.82 -0.61
CA ASP A 84 19.89 -14.28 0.10
C ASP A 84 20.13 -12.83 0.52
N MET A 85 21.35 -12.47 0.89
CA MET A 85 21.75 -11.08 1.14
C MET A 85 21.60 -10.22 -0.13
N ASP A 86 22.09 -10.70 -1.27
CA ASP A 86 21.93 -10.01 -2.56
C ASP A 86 20.45 -9.88 -2.94
N LEU A 87 19.66 -10.93 -2.70
CA LEU A 87 18.22 -10.92 -2.93
C LEU A 87 17.50 -9.94 -2.01
N TYR A 88 17.86 -9.87 -0.73
CA TYR A 88 17.31 -8.94 0.23
C TYR A 88 17.61 -7.49 -0.15
N LEU A 89 18.86 -7.19 -0.52
CA LEU A 89 19.25 -5.86 -1.01
C LEU A 89 18.47 -5.47 -2.27
N TYR A 90 18.31 -6.41 -3.20
CA TYR A 90 17.49 -6.21 -4.38
C TYR A 90 16.01 -5.99 -4.04
N ALA A 91 15.45 -6.78 -3.11
CA ALA A 91 14.07 -6.65 -2.65
C ALA A 91 13.82 -5.29 -2.00
N ARG A 92 14.76 -4.82 -1.17
CA ARG A 92 14.70 -3.51 -0.52
C ARG A 92 14.71 -2.37 -1.54
N ALA A 93 15.62 -2.42 -2.52
CA ALA A 93 15.64 -1.43 -3.61
C ALA A 93 14.35 -1.44 -4.44
N LEU A 94 13.81 -2.64 -4.73
CA LEU A 94 12.56 -2.80 -5.47
C LEU A 94 11.35 -2.25 -4.68
N ASN A 95 11.27 -2.53 -3.38
CA ASN A 95 10.23 -1.99 -2.51
C ASN A 95 10.25 -0.45 -2.50
N GLN A 96 11.42 0.16 -2.30
CA GLN A 96 11.57 1.62 -2.34
C GLN A 96 11.11 2.22 -3.68
N TYR A 97 11.48 1.58 -4.79
CA TYR A 97 11.02 1.99 -6.11
C TYR A 97 9.49 1.88 -6.27
N GLN A 98 8.89 0.78 -5.80
CA GLN A 98 7.44 0.56 -5.87
C GLN A 98 6.67 1.57 -5.02
N VAL A 99 7.13 1.86 -3.81
CA VAL A 99 6.56 2.88 -2.92
C VAL A 99 6.55 4.24 -3.62
N GLY A 100 7.68 4.65 -4.20
CA GLY A 100 7.79 5.91 -4.93
C GLY A 100 6.82 6.00 -6.11
N LYS A 101 6.67 4.92 -6.89
CA LYS A 101 5.76 4.87 -8.03
C LYS A 101 4.29 4.91 -7.63
N ILE A 102 3.92 4.28 -6.51
CA ILE A 102 2.55 4.29 -6.00
C ILE A 102 2.20 5.69 -5.46
N MET A 103 3.11 6.33 -4.74
CA MET A 103 2.93 7.71 -4.29
C MET A 103 2.78 8.69 -5.47
N GLU A 104 3.62 8.56 -6.50
CA GLU A 104 3.54 9.36 -7.72
C GLU A 104 2.18 9.17 -8.42
N ARG A 105 1.75 7.92 -8.61
CA ARG A 105 0.44 7.59 -9.19
C ARG A 105 -0.70 8.20 -8.39
N ASN A 106 -0.70 8.04 -7.06
CA ASN A 106 -1.77 8.54 -6.20
C ASN A 106 -1.85 10.07 -6.25
N ARG A 107 -0.71 10.77 -6.24
CA ARG A 107 -0.66 12.23 -6.39
C ARG A 107 -1.25 12.72 -7.72
N ILE A 108 -0.95 12.02 -8.82
CA ILE A 108 -1.51 12.37 -10.14
C ILE A 108 -3.03 12.18 -10.14
N LEU A 109 -3.53 11.08 -9.55
CA LEU A 109 -4.97 10.81 -9.45
C LEU A 109 -5.70 11.86 -8.60
N GLU A 110 -5.17 12.21 -7.43
CA GLU A 110 -5.73 13.27 -6.59
C GLU A 110 -5.74 14.64 -7.29
N GLY A 111 -4.64 14.97 -7.98
CA GLY A 111 -4.54 16.20 -8.77
C GLY A 111 -5.56 16.25 -9.91
N ALA A 112 -5.77 15.13 -10.62
CA ALA A 112 -6.79 15.03 -11.65
C ALA A 112 -8.21 15.19 -11.06
N ILE A 113 -8.52 14.52 -9.95
CA ILE A 113 -9.81 14.63 -9.27
C ILE A 113 -10.05 16.07 -8.76
N GLY A 114 -9.03 16.73 -8.21
CA GLY A 114 -9.10 18.13 -7.80
C GLY A 114 -9.43 19.07 -8.95
N LEU A 115 -8.77 18.89 -10.10
CA LEU A 115 -9.07 19.64 -11.33
C LEU A 115 -10.51 19.40 -11.84
N PHE A 116 -11.07 18.21 -11.64
CA PHE A 116 -12.47 17.93 -11.96
C PHE A 116 -13.46 18.57 -10.97
N LYS A 117 -13.11 18.65 -9.67
CA LYS A 117 -13.95 19.28 -8.64
C LYS A 117 -14.00 20.81 -8.78
N ASP A 118 -12.90 21.43 -9.21
CA ASP A 118 -12.81 22.89 -9.38
C ASP A 118 -13.44 23.38 -10.70
N GLY A 119 -13.89 22.47 -11.58
CA GLY A 119 -14.40 22.79 -12.92
C GLY A 119 -15.86 22.42 -13.20
N GLY A 120 -16.62 21.88 -12.23
CA GLY A 120 -17.99 21.41 -12.47
C GLY A 120 -18.95 21.72 -11.33
N GLU A 121 -19.97 22.53 -11.60
CA GLU A 121 -21.17 22.58 -10.77
C GLU A 121 -21.81 21.18 -10.75
N MET A 122 -21.66 20.46 -9.65
CA MET A 122 -22.44 19.24 -9.40
C MET A 122 -23.86 19.65 -9.02
N MET A 123 -24.81 19.51 -9.94
CA MET A 123 -26.23 19.60 -9.59
C MET A 123 -26.64 18.31 -8.85
N ASN A 124 -27.16 18.49 -7.63
CA ASN A 124 -27.72 17.43 -6.80
C ASN A 124 -28.89 16.73 -7.52
N GLY A 125 -28.69 15.47 -7.92
CA GLY A 125 -29.77 14.55 -8.25
C GLY A 125 -30.10 13.69 -7.04
N GLY A 126 -31.13 14.06 -6.28
CA GLY A 126 -31.67 13.21 -5.22
C GLY A 126 -32.34 11.96 -5.80
N VAL A 127 -32.15 10.82 -5.15
CA VAL A 127 -32.81 9.55 -5.48
C VAL A 127 -34.18 9.56 -4.81
N ASP A 128 -35.25 9.50 -5.61
CA ASP A 128 -36.61 9.33 -5.10
C ASP A 128 -36.92 7.84 -4.88
N ILE A 129 -37.81 7.57 -3.92
CA ILE A 129 -38.02 6.27 -3.26
C ILE A 129 -38.69 5.19 -4.12
N ASP A 130 -39.00 5.48 -5.39
CA ASP A 130 -39.82 4.62 -6.26
C ASP A 130 -39.06 3.88 -7.37
N GLY A 131 -37.72 3.82 -7.31
CA GLY A 131 -36.94 2.83 -8.08
C GLY A 131 -37.01 2.98 -9.62
N LYS A 132 -37.27 4.18 -10.16
CA LYS A 132 -37.11 4.44 -11.60
C LYS A 132 -35.69 4.97 -11.90
N TRP A 133 -34.94 4.16 -12.66
CA TRP A 133 -33.69 4.55 -13.29
C TRP A 133 -33.98 5.47 -14.49
N ASP A 134 -33.92 6.78 -14.29
CA ASP A 134 -33.88 7.75 -15.38
C ASP A 134 -32.43 8.11 -15.71
N GLY A 135 -31.96 7.60 -16.86
CA GLY A 135 -31.11 8.34 -17.78
C GLY A 135 -29.68 8.72 -17.35
N GLY A 136 -28.72 7.90 -17.80
CA GLY A 136 -27.37 8.24 -18.23
C GLY A 136 -26.76 9.62 -17.91
N TRP A 137 -25.61 9.59 -17.24
CA TRP A 137 -24.69 10.73 -17.10
C TRP A 137 -24.22 11.22 -18.47
N PHE A 138 -24.76 12.35 -18.95
CA PHE A 138 -24.19 13.07 -20.10
C PHE A 138 -23.28 14.20 -19.61
N LEU A 139 -21.98 14.06 -19.90
CA LEU A 139 -21.02 15.15 -19.84
C LEU A 139 -21.31 16.13 -20.99
N LYS A 140 -21.83 17.32 -20.67
CA LYS A 140 -21.70 18.49 -21.56
C LYS A 140 -20.57 19.36 -21.01
N GLY A 141 -19.34 19.07 -21.42
CA GLY A 141 -18.18 19.90 -21.11
C GLY A 141 -17.54 20.39 -22.40
N GLU A 142 -17.57 21.70 -22.63
CA GLU A 142 -16.72 22.34 -23.65
C GLU A 142 -15.27 22.29 -23.16
N TRP A 143 -14.40 21.65 -23.94
CA TRP A 143 -12.95 21.69 -23.74
C TRP A 143 -12.43 23.11 -24.01
N LYS A 144 -12.14 23.88 -22.96
CA LYS A 144 -11.26 25.06 -23.07
C LYS A 144 -9.83 24.63 -22.79
N GLY A 145 -9.18 24.07 -23.82
CA GLY A 145 -7.74 23.93 -23.85
C GLY A 145 -7.08 25.31 -23.84
N ARG A 146 -6.15 25.53 -22.91
CA ARG A 146 -5.29 26.71 -22.89
C ARG A 146 -4.12 26.44 -23.83
N VAL A 147 -4.05 27.20 -24.94
CA VAL A 147 -2.92 27.24 -25.90
C VAL A 147 -1.75 27.98 -25.27
#